data_AF-A0A8H3YG97-F1
#
_entry.id   AF-A0A8H3YG97-F1
#
_cell.length_a   1.000
_cell.length_b   1.000
_cell.length_c   1.000
_cell.angle_alpha   90.00
_cell.angle_beta   90.00
_cell.angle_gamma   90.00
#
_symmetry.space_group_name_H-M   'P 1'
#
loop_
_entity.id
_entity.type
_entity.pdbx_description
1 polymer ?
#
loop_
_entity_poly.entity_id
_entity_poly.type
_entity_poly.pdbx_seq_one_letter_code
_entity_poly.pdbx_strand_id
1 'polypeptide(L)'
;MFSSWNPFRRAQEPQAPAAGNAGEEETGIKIVVKFERDRYNIPIPRPSTTSISTLIQTLSNQIGIPTSQLKLIHNGAVLKNGNASIASCGIQNGSTLVVVGANSVPSSGTGEGAPAAAPVQHKKKKEVVPTTDEGLVEYVKGKTAVVDELQPQVDQFQTDVDAYLASKADPSSAPSADVPTLTAIHQAHMRLSELLLQGLLKLDSIDVPSPFTKSRAARKEAVRKVQNALNVVDAAWKKAKSAHGQAS
;
A
#
# COMPACT_ATOMS: atom_id res chain seq x y z
N MET A 1 -79.43 -21.33 -3.48
CA MET A 1 -78.85 -21.81 -2.21
C MET A 1 -78.58 -20.61 -1.32
N PHE A 2 -79.28 -20.61 -0.18
CA PHE A 2 -79.02 -20.01 1.13
C PHE A 2 -78.43 -18.60 1.30
N SER A 3 -79.23 -17.85 2.07
CA SER A 3 -79.09 -16.54 2.69
C SER A 3 -78.01 -16.41 3.78
N SER A 4 -77.92 -15.17 4.29
CA SER A 4 -77.50 -14.71 5.64
C SER A 4 -76.06 -14.16 5.68
N TRP A 5 -75.73 -13.00 6.23
CA TRP A 5 -76.30 -12.27 7.39
C TRP A 5 -75.65 -10.84 7.45
N ASN A 6 -76.45 -9.76 7.51
CA ASN A 6 -76.09 -8.41 8.04
C ASN A 6 -76.67 -8.33 9.47
N PRO A 7 -76.08 -7.75 10.56
CA PRO A 7 -76.27 -6.29 10.86
C PRO A 7 -75.39 -5.66 12.01
N PHE A 8 -75.56 -4.35 12.29
CA PHE A 8 -75.04 -3.54 13.43
C PHE A 8 -73.53 -3.17 13.41
N ARG A 9 -73.12 -1.93 13.06
CA ARG A 9 -73.40 -0.62 13.69
C ARG A 9 -72.95 -0.56 15.16
N ARG A 10 -71.72 -0.08 15.42
CA ARG A 10 -71.44 0.76 16.59
C ARG A 10 -70.25 1.69 16.35
N ALA A 11 -70.50 2.96 16.59
CA ALA A 11 -69.61 4.10 16.41
C ALA A 11 -68.47 4.13 17.45
N GLN A 12 -67.33 4.68 17.03
CA GLN A 12 -66.48 5.57 17.84
C GLN A 12 -65.50 6.34 16.91
N GLU A 13 -65.84 7.59 16.58
CA GLU A 13 -64.85 8.69 16.57
C GLU A 13 -64.53 9.04 18.04
N PRO A 14 -63.49 9.83 18.39
CA PRO A 14 -62.32 10.29 17.63
C PRO A 14 -60.99 10.06 18.41
N GLN A 15 -59.86 9.89 17.72
CA GLN A 15 -58.57 10.25 18.34
C GLN A 15 -57.53 10.65 17.28
N ALA A 16 -57.68 11.87 16.76
CA ALA A 16 -56.53 12.75 16.65
C ALA A 16 -56.50 13.59 17.94
N PRO A 17 -55.35 14.07 18.46
CA PRO A 17 -54.14 14.38 17.70
C PRO A 17 -52.81 13.99 18.39
N ALA A 18 -51.75 14.15 17.58
CA ALA A 18 -50.43 14.65 17.97
C ALA A 18 -49.24 13.67 17.97
N ALA A 19 -48.27 14.13 17.18
CA ALA A 19 -46.83 13.93 17.26
C ALA A 19 -46.25 12.75 16.47
N GLY A 20 -45.35 13.11 15.55
CA GLY A 20 -44.65 12.24 14.60
C GLY A 20 -44.03 11.00 15.22
N ASN A 21 -43.78 9.97 14.45
CA ASN A 21 -42.94 10.08 13.27
C ASN A 21 -43.35 9.06 12.22
N ALA A 22 -43.14 9.45 10.97
CA ALA A 22 -43.06 8.55 9.84
C ALA A 22 -42.12 7.39 10.17
N GLY A 23 -42.69 6.26 10.57
CA GLY A 23 -42.00 4.98 10.55
C GLY A 23 -41.96 4.51 9.11
N GLU A 24 -41.14 5.18 8.30
CA GLU A 24 -40.79 4.72 6.96
C GLU A 24 -40.39 3.24 7.08
N GLU A 25 -41.06 2.37 6.33
CA GLU A 25 -40.60 1.02 6.11
C GLU A 25 -39.24 1.10 5.42
N GLU A 26 -38.20 1.20 6.23
CA GLU A 26 -36.83 1.23 5.76
C GLU A 26 -36.56 -0.15 5.15
N THR A 27 -36.62 -0.23 3.82
CA THR A 27 -36.37 -1.47 3.10
C THR A 27 -34.97 -1.95 3.47
N GLY A 28 -34.89 -3.03 4.26
CA GLY A 28 -33.63 -3.58 4.70
C GLY A 28 -32.70 -3.82 3.52
N ILE A 29 -31.52 -3.23 3.57
CA ILE A 29 -30.53 -3.35 2.51
C ILE A 29 -29.67 -4.59 2.73
N LYS A 30 -29.25 -5.25 1.66
CA LYS A 30 -28.30 -6.37 1.72
C LYS A 30 -26.95 -5.89 1.24
N ILE A 31 -25.92 -6.03 2.07
CA ILE A 31 -24.55 -5.65 1.71
C ILE A 31 -23.67 -6.87 1.53
N VAL A 32 -22.70 -6.79 0.63
CA VAL A 32 -21.75 -7.88 0.38
C VAL A 32 -20.43 -7.52 1.04
N VAL A 33 -20.07 -8.24 2.08
CA VAL A 33 -18.80 -8.08 2.79
C VAL A 33 -17.81 -9.12 2.32
N LYS A 34 -16.71 -8.67 1.70
CA LYS A 34 -15.60 -9.53 1.27
C LYS A 34 -14.54 -9.57 2.36
N PHE A 35 -14.22 -10.75 2.85
CA PHE A 35 -13.17 -10.97 3.85
C PHE A 35 -12.25 -12.10 3.37
N GLU A 36 -10.96 -11.80 3.21
CA GLU A 36 -9.97 -12.68 2.59
C GLU A 36 -10.42 -13.26 1.24
N ARG A 37 -10.89 -14.52 1.22
CA ARG A 37 -11.43 -15.22 0.05
C ARG A 37 -12.94 -15.40 0.09
N ASP A 38 -13.55 -15.12 1.24
CA ASP A 38 -14.96 -15.36 1.51
C ASP A 38 -15.81 -14.12 1.30
N ARG A 39 -17.09 -14.33 0.98
CA ARG A 39 -18.08 -13.28 0.79
C ARG A 39 -19.28 -13.54 1.69
N TYR A 40 -19.54 -12.60 2.59
CA TYR A 40 -20.65 -12.64 3.53
C TYR A 40 -21.73 -11.67 3.07
N ASN A 41 -22.97 -12.14 2.97
CA ASN A 41 -24.10 -11.26 2.70
C ASN A 41 -24.75 -10.88 4.04
N ILE A 42 -24.64 -9.60 4.41
CA ILE A 42 -25.19 -9.10 5.68
C ILE A 42 -26.46 -8.31 5.38
N PRO A 43 -27.62 -8.78 5.86
CA PRO A 43 -28.84 -7.98 5.82
C PRO A 43 -28.77 -6.90 6.91
N ILE A 44 -28.88 -5.64 6.51
CA ILE A 44 -29.03 -4.49 7.40
C ILE A 44 -30.48 -4.05 7.32
N PRO A 45 -31.30 -4.34 8.36
CA PRO A 45 -32.72 -4.02 8.33
C PRO A 45 -33.00 -2.51 8.38
N ARG A 46 -32.07 -1.68 8.91
CA ARG A 46 -32.27 -0.24 9.06
C ARG A 46 -30.99 0.59 8.79
N PRO A 47 -30.67 0.93 7.53
CA PRO A 47 -29.40 1.59 7.19
C PRO A 47 -29.20 3.01 7.75
N SER A 48 -30.28 3.74 8.08
CA SER A 48 -30.22 5.11 8.62
C SER A 48 -29.93 5.14 10.12
N THR A 49 -30.36 4.13 10.88
CA THR A 49 -30.17 4.04 12.34
C THR A 49 -29.03 3.10 12.73
N THR A 50 -28.64 2.18 11.85
CA THR A 50 -27.52 1.28 12.11
C THR A 50 -26.20 2.04 11.96
N SER A 51 -25.44 2.12 13.05
CA SER A 51 -24.11 2.70 13.05
C SER A 51 -23.07 1.77 12.44
N ILE A 52 -21.96 2.34 11.94
CA ILE A 52 -20.80 1.56 11.49
C ILE A 52 -20.23 0.70 12.64
N SER A 53 -20.27 1.20 13.87
CA SER A 53 -19.84 0.45 15.05
C SER A 53 -20.65 -0.84 15.24
N THR A 54 -21.97 -0.76 15.09
CA THR A 54 -22.85 -1.93 15.17
C THR A 54 -22.55 -2.93 14.06
N LEU A 55 -22.34 -2.45 12.83
CA LEU A 55 -21.96 -3.31 11.70
C LEU A 55 -20.61 -4.00 11.94
N ILE A 56 -19.61 -3.27 12.43
CA ILE A 56 -18.29 -3.81 12.77
C ILE A 56 -18.38 -4.83 13.90
N GLN A 57 -19.26 -4.63 14.88
CA GLN A 57 -19.50 -5.60 15.95
C GLN A 57 -20.21 -6.86 15.44
N THR A 58 -21.22 -6.73 14.58
CA THR A 58 -21.87 -7.87 13.92
C THR A 58 -20.86 -8.67 13.10
N LEU A 59 -20.01 -7.98 12.34
CA LEU A 59 -18.93 -8.60 11.60
C LEU A 59 -17.95 -9.28 12.54
N SER A 60 -17.48 -8.62 13.59
CA SER A 60 -16.57 -9.17 14.58
C SER A 60 -17.05 -10.51 15.15
N ASN A 61 -18.34 -10.61 15.47
CA ASN A 61 -18.97 -11.85 15.93
C ASN A 61 -19.05 -12.93 14.83
N GLN A 62 -19.21 -12.53 13.57
CA GLN A 62 -19.39 -13.45 12.44
C GLN A 62 -18.06 -13.97 11.86
N ILE A 63 -17.03 -13.13 11.80
CA ILE A 63 -15.68 -13.49 11.31
C ILE A 63 -14.69 -13.83 12.43
N GLY A 64 -15.07 -13.67 13.71
CA GLY A 64 -14.26 -14.03 14.87
C GLY A 64 -13.07 -13.11 15.14
N ILE A 65 -13.04 -11.92 14.52
CA ILE A 65 -11.95 -10.95 14.63
C ILE A 65 -12.40 -9.79 15.52
N PRO A 66 -11.62 -9.36 16.52
CA PRO A 66 -12.03 -8.27 17.41
C PRO A 66 -12.18 -6.94 16.65
N THR A 67 -13.13 -6.11 17.06
CA THR A 67 -13.46 -4.80 16.46
C THR A 67 -12.28 -3.82 16.39
N SER A 68 -11.24 -4.03 17.22
CA SER A 68 -9.99 -3.26 17.19
C SER A 68 -9.12 -3.59 15.97
N GLN A 69 -9.19 -4.83 15.49
CA GLN A 69 -8.39 -5.36 14.39
C GLN A 69 -9.15 -5.39 13.07
N LEU A 70 -10.48 -5.21 13.14
CA LEU A 70 -11.39 -5.20 12.02
C LEU A 70 -11.45 -3.80 11.39
N LYS A 71 -10.95 -3.68 10.16
CA LYS A 71 -11.06 -2.47 9.35
C LYS A 71 -12.03 -2.70 8.22
N LEU A 72 -13.05 -1.85 8.14
CA LEU A 72 -14.05 -1.85 7.10
C LEU A 72 -13.63 -0.84 6.01
N ILE A 73 -13.70 -1.24 4.74
CA ILE A 73 -13.34 -0.40 3.60
C ILE A 73 -14.52 -0.35 2.65
N HIS A 74 -14.97 0.86 2.31
CA HIS A 74 -16.06 1.11 1.37
C HIS A 74 -15.61 2.16 0.35
N ASN A 75 -15.69 1.87 -0.95
CA ASN A 75 -15.26 2.78 -2.04
C ASN A 75 -13.85 3.38 -1.85
N GLY A 76 -12.92 2.58 -1.32
CA GLY A 76 -11.54 3.03 -1.07
C GLY A 76 -11.35 3.87 0.20
N ALA A 77 -12.43 4.22 0.90
CA ALA A 77 -12.38 4.88 2.21
C ALA A 77 -12.37 3.85 3.34
N VAL A 78 -11.45 3.99 4.29
CA VAL A 78 -11.42 3.19 5.52
C VAL A 78 -12.45 3.75 6.48
N LEU A 79 -13.54 3.01 6.67
CA LEU A 79 -14.57 3.30 7.65
C LEU A 79 -14.04 2.86 9.03
N LYS A 80 -13.59 3.84 9.82
CA LYS A 80 -13.20 3.64 11.22
C LYS A 80 -14.43 3.60 12.11
N ASN A 81 -14.26 3.15 13.35
CA ASN A 81 -15.27 3.10 14.42
C ASN A 81 -15.81 4.50 14.77
N GLY A 82 -16.60 5.08 13.88
CA GLY A 82 -17.33 6.32 14.09
C GLY A 82 -18.80 6.02 14.34
N ASN A 83 -19.49 6.89 15.07
CA ASN A 83 -20.94 6.85 15.27
C ASN A 83 -21.73 7.30 14.01
N ALA A 84 -21.12 7.20 12.84
CA ALA A 84 -21.76 7.56 11.58
C ALA A 84 -22.68 6.40 11.15
N SER A 85 -23.87 6.74 10.67
CA SER A 85 -24.82 5.76 10.14
C SER A 85 -24.35 5.20 8.82
N ILE A 86 -24.69 3.95 8.52
CA ILE A 86 -24.33 3.25 7.28
C ILE A 86 -24.76 4.06 6.04
N ALA A 87 -25.96 4.63 6.06
CA ALA A 87 -26.46 5.52 5.00
C ALA A 87 -25.57 6.75 4.78
N SER A 88 -25.04 7.37 5.85
CA SER A 88 -24.17 8.56 5.77
C SER A 88 -22.79 8.27 5.16
N CYS A 89 -22.38 7.00 5.15
CA CYS A 89 -21.15 6.55 4.49
C CYS A 89 -21.36 6.11 3.03
N GLY A 90 -22.55 6.35 2.49
CA GLY A 90 -22.91 6.01 1.12
C GLY A 90 -23.07 4.51 0.89
N ILE A 91 -23.25 3.71 1.95
CA ILE A 91 -23.49 2.27 1.84
C ILE A 91 -24.96 2.05 1.51
N GLN A 92 -25.22 1.44 0.35
CA GLN A 92 -26.55 1.21 -0.21
C GLN A 92 -26.80 -0.29 -0.44
N ASN A 93 -27.99 -0.64 -0.90
CA ASN A 93 -28.34 -2.02 -1.24
C ASN A 93 -27.41 -2.57 -2.34
N GLY A 94 -26.78 -3.70 -2.08
CA GLY A 94 -25.76 -4.29 -2.95
C GLY A 94 -24.36 -3.71 -2.79
N SER A 95 -24.14 -2.74 -1.88
CA SER A 95 -22.81 -2.18 -1.63
C SER A 95 -21.83 -3.27 -1.22
N THR A 96 -20.65 -3.23 -1.84
CA THR A 96 -19.56 -4.15 -1.52
C THR A 96 -18.61 -3.49 -0.53
N LEU A 97 -18.43 -4.13 0.61
CA LEU A 97 -17.51 -3.74 1.65
C LEU A 97 -16.35 -4.73 1.69
N VAL A 98 -15.15 -4.25 1.96
CA VAL A 98 -13.99 -5.11 2.18
C VAL A 98 -13.62 -5.04 3.64
N VAL A 99 -13.57 -6.18 4.30
CA VAL A 99 -13.11 -6.29 5.68
C VAL A 99 -11.69 -6.82 5.67
N VAL A 100 -10.83 -6.15 6.44
CA VAL A 100 -9.46 -6.58 6.68
C VAL A 100 -9.31 -6.74 8.18
N GLY A 101 -9.06 -7.97 8.61
CA GLY A 101 -8.80 -8.31 10.00
C GLY A 101 -7.43 -8.92 10.16
N ALA A 102 -6.67 -8.48 11.16
CA ALA A 102 -5.49 -9.21 11.59
C ALA A 102 -5.95 -10.26 12.60
N ASN A 103 -5.90 -11.54 12.25
CA ASN A 103 -6.33 -12.60 13.15
C ASN A 103 -5.23 -12.83 14.21
N SER A 104 -5.26 -12.13 15.34
CA SER A 104 -4.39 -12.45 16.47
C SER A 104 -5.24 -12.98 17.63
N VAL A 105 -5.02 -14.23 17.98
CA VAL A 105 -5.65 -14.93 19.11
C VAL A 105 -5.62 -14.10 20.41
N PRO A 106 -6.69 -14.11 21.22
CA PRO A 106 -6.78 -13.31 22.43
C PRO A 106 -6.02 -14.01 23.57
N SER A 107 -5.03 -13.34 24.16
CA SER A 107 -4.52 -13.72 25.47
C SER A 107 -5.33 -12.95 26.53
N SER A 108 -6.20 -13.67 27.23
CA SER A 108 -6.85 -13.18 28.45
C SER A 108 -5.80 -12.83 29.50
N GLY A 109 -5.93 -11.64 30.07
CA GLY A 109 -5.10 -11.19 31.19
C GLY A 109 -5.65 -9.90 31.79
N THR A 110 -6.59 -10.06 32.71
CA THR A 110 -7.09 -9.06 33.65
C THR A 110 -5.94 -8.36 34.37
N GLY A 111 -5.98 -7.02 34.49
CA GLY A 111 -4.98 -6.26 35.23
C GLY A 111 -5.17 -4.75 35.08
N GLU A 112 -6.02 -4.23 35.96
CA GLU A 112 -6.26 -2.82 36.28
C GLU A 112 -4.96 -1.98 36.37
N GLY A 113 -4.93 -0.81 35.73
CA GLY A 113 -3.89 0.21 35.94
C GLY A 113 -3.38 0.91 34.68
N ALA A 114 -4.00 2.04 34.33
CA ALA A 114 -3.33 3.10 33.58
C ALA A 114 -2.44 3.94 34.54
N PRO A 115 -1.47 4.77 34.09
CA PRO A 115 -1.12 5.07 32.70
C PRO A 115 0.40 5.00 32.34
N ALA A 116 0.62 4.96 31.02
CA ALA A 116 1.71 5.63 30.29
C ALA A 116 3.15 5.12 30.45
N ALA A 117 3.52 4.13 29.64
CA ALA A 117 4.82 4.09 28.97
C ALA A 117 4.71 3.24 27.68
N ALA A 118 5.18 3.79 26.56
CA ALA A 118 5.49 3.05 25.33
C ALA A 118 6.41 1.84 25.66
N PRO A 119 6.49 0.72 24.87
CA PRO A 119 7.01 0.78 23.50
C PRO A 119 6.63 -0.38 22.53
N VAL A 120 7.15 -0.25 21.30
CA VAL A 120 7.53 -1.24 20.26
C VAL A 120 6.50 -2.17 19.60
N GLN A 121 6.29 -1.87 18.31
CA GLN A 121 5.67 -2.71 17.28
C GLN A 121 6.75 -3.46 16.47
N HIS A 122 6.53 -4.75 16.19
CA HIS A 122 7.19 -5.52 15.12
C HIS A 122 6.10 -6.03 14.16
N LYS A 123 5.82 -5.35 13.03
CA LYS A 123 6.23 -5.64 11.62
C LYS A 123 6.12 -7.12 11.21
N LYS A 124 5.35 -7.51 10.18
CA LYS A 124 5.57 -7.36 8.70
C LYS A 124 4.25 -7.64 7.92
N LYS A 125 3.95 -7.21 6.68
CA LYS A 125 4.46 -6.24 5.70
C LYS A 125 3.37 -6.10 4.60
N LYS A 126 2.55 -5.05 4.65
CA LYS A 126 2.07 -4.33 3.45
C LYS A 126 2.73 -2.97 3.54
N GLU A 127 3.33 -2.51 2.45
CA GLU A 127 4.15 -1.31 2.40
C GLU A 127 3.30 -0.07 2.73
N VAL A 128 3.32 0.31 4.01
CA VAL A 128 2.64 1.51 4.52
C VAL A 128 3.49 2.69 4.10
N VAL A 129 3.02 3.47 3.11
CA VAL A 129 3.61 4.79 2.85
C VAL A 129 3.46 5.61 4.13
N PRO A 130 4.55 6.02 4.77
CA PRO A 130 4.51 6.67 6.07
C PRO A 130 3.87 8.06 5.97
N THR A 131 3.07 8.42 6.98
CA THR A 131 2.32 9.69 7.07
C THR A 131 3.11 10.83 7.73
N THR A 132 4.36 10.58 8.13
CA THR A 132 5.29 11.59 8.68
C THR A 132 6.42 11.87 7.69
N ASP A 133 6.95 13.09 7.69
CA ASP A 133 8.08 13.47 6.82
C ASP A 133 9.31 12.60 7.14
N GLU A 134 9.63 12.38 8.42
CA GLU A 134 10.75 11.52 8.84
C GLU A 134 10.58 10.07 8.40
N GLY A 135 9.37 9.52 8.48
CA GLY A 135 9.11 8.16 8.01
C GLY A 135 9.27 8.06 6.50
N LEU A 136 8.82 9.08 5.76
CA LEU A 136 8.92 9.09 4.30
C LEU A 136 10.38 9.26 3.84
N VAL A 137 11.22 9.96 4.62
CA VAL A 137 12.67 9.95 4.42
C VAL A 137 13.23 8.53 4.56
N GLU A 138 12.89 7.78 5.61
CA GLU A 138 13.34 6.39 5.76
C GLU A 138 12.83 5.48 4.65
N TYR A 139 11.60 5.71 4.20
CA TYR A 139 11.00 4.98 3.08
C TYR A 139 11.74 5.23 1.77
N VAL A 140 12.01 6.50 1.46
CA VAL A 140 12.84 6.90 0.30
C VAL A 140 14.22 6.26 0.41
N LYS A 141 14.89 6.39 1.57
CA LYS A 141 16.21 5.78 1.80
C LYS A 141 16.21 4.27 1.61
N GLY A 142 15.18 3.58 2.10
CA GLY A 142 15.03 2.13 1.93
C GLY A 142 14.84 1.71 0.48
N LYS A 143 14.09 2.50 -0.31
CA LYS A 143 13.93 2.25 -1.76
C LYS A 143 15.20 2.56 -2.56
N THR A 144 16.07 3.42 -2.03
CA THR A 144 17.32 3.84 -2.69
C THR A 144 18.54 3.08 -2.24
N ALA A 145 18.43 2.26 -1.19
CA ALA A 145 19.51 1.39 -0.74
C ALA A 145 20.02 0.48 -1.87
N VAL A 146 19.16 0.15 -2.85
CA VAL A 146 19.58 -0.61 -4.04
C VAL A 146 20.69 0.11 -4.82
N VAL A 147 20.74 1.44 -4.80
CA VAL A 147 21.78 2.23 -5.47
C VAL A 147 23.10 2.11 -4.72
N ASP A 148 23.03 2.17 -3.38
CA ASP A 148 24.19 1.98 -2.52
C ASP A 148 24.74 0.54 -2.65
N GLU A 149 23.87 -0.46 -2.82
CA GLU A 149 24.24 -1.85 -3.09
C GLU A 149 24.84 -2.06 -4.49
N LEU A 150 24.48 -1.22 -5.46
CA LEU A 150 25.03 -1.29 -6.83
C LEU A 150 26.37 -0.57 -6.96
N GLN A 151 26.71 0.34 -6.05
CA GLN A 151 27.98 1.06 -6.06
C GLN A 151 29.23 0.16 -6.19
N PRO A 152 29.41 -0.93 -5.41
CA PRO A 152 30.57 -1.81 -5.59
C PRO A 152 30.62 -2.45 -6.98
N GLN A 153 29.48 -2.69 -7.64
CA GLN A 153 29.46 -3.22 -9.00
C GLN A 153 29.86 -2.16 -10.03
N VAL A 154 29.54 -0.88 -9.78
CA VAL A 154 30.02 0.25 -10.59
C VAL A 154 31.53 0.39 -10.46
N ASP A 155 32.07 0.30 -9.24
CA ASP A 155 33.51 0.40 -8.98
C ASP A 155 34.27 -0.79 -9.60
N GLN A 156 33.71 -2.01 -9.50
CA GLN A 156 34.26 -3.19 -10.17
C GLN A 156 34.24 -3.01 -11.70
N PHE A 157 33.14 -2.52 -12.26
CA PHE A 157 33.03 -2.26 -13.70
C PHE A 157 34.08 -1.25 -14.18
N GLN A 158 34.37 -0.22 -13.39
CA GLN A 158 35.47 0.70 -13.71
C GLN A 158 36.83 -0.01 -13.70
N THR A 159 37.09 -0.83 -12.69
CA THR A 159 38.33 -1.62 -12.58
C THR A 159 38.50 -2.52 -13.80
N ASP A 160 37.42 -3.18 -14.23
CA ASP A 160 37.39 -4.05 -15.40
C ASP A 160 37.69 -3.27 -16.70
N VAL A 161 37.10 -2.08 -16.84
CA VAL A 161 37.36 -1.20 -17.99
C VAL A 161 38.81 -0.72 -17.99
N ASP A 162 39.36 -0.32 -16.84
CA ASP A 162 40.73 0.15 -16.74
C ASP A 162 41.74 -0.97 -17.04
N ALA A 163 41.49 -2.20 -16.56
CA ALA A 163 42.27 -3.38 -16.90
C ALA A 163 42.24 -3.68 -18.41
N TYR A 164 41.06 -3.56 -19.04
CA TYR A 164 40.91 -3.72 -20.48
C TYR A 164 41.67 -2.64 -21.26
N LEU A 165 41.59 -1.38 -20.84
CA LEU A 165 42.31 -0.27 -21.48
C LEU A 165 43.82 -0.43 -21.34
N ALA A 166 44.31 -0.86 -20.18
CA ALA A 166 45.73 -1.16 -19.96
C ALA A 166 46.22 -2.28 -20.89
N SER A 167 45.43 -3.36 -21.07
CA SER A 167 45.76 -4.44 -21.99
C SER A 167 45.84 -4.00 -23.47
N LYS A 168 45.14 -2.91 -23.82
CA LYS A 168 45.20 -2.33 -25.17
C LYS A 168 46.38 -1.39 -25.38
N ALA A 169 46.88 -0.77 -24.30
CA ALA A 169 48.03 0.12 -24.37
C ALA A 169 49.36 -0.65 -24.55
N ASP A 170 49.51 -1.80 -23.88
CA ASP A 170 50.71 -2.63 -23.94
C ASP A 170 50.41 -4.02 -24.55
N PRO A 171 50.44 -4.17 -25.89
CA PRO A 171 50.14 -5.44 -26.56
C PRO A 171 51.20 -6.54 -26.32
N SER A 172 52.35 -6.19 -25.71
CA SER A 172 53.38 -7.17 -25.32
C SER A 172 53.06 -7.88 -23.99
N SER A 173 52.09 -7.38 -23.22
CA SER A 173 51.59 -8.06 -22.04
C SER A 173 50.63 -9.16 -22.51
N ALA A 174 51.01 -10.42 -22.32
CA ALA A 174 50.17 -11.55 -22.71
C ALA A 174 48.76 -11.40 -22.09
N PRO A 175 47.68 -11.66 -22.84
CA PRO A 175 46.33 -11.59 -22.30
C PRO A 175 46.21 -12.60 -21.17
N SER A 176 46.17 -12.09 -19.94
CA SER A 176 45.89 -12.89 -18.76
C SER A 176 44.43 -13.32 -18.83
N ALA A 177 44.12 -14.55 -18.41
CA ALA A 177 42.75 -15.07 -18.39
C ALA A 177 41.78 -14.20 -17.55
N ASP A 178 42.32 -13.35 -16.69
CA ASP A 178 41.58 -12.45 -15.81
C ASP A 178 41.19 -11.10 -16.45
N VAL A 179 41.74 -10.74 -17.63
CA VAL A 179 41.38 -9.46 -18.28
C VAL A 179 40.01 -9.59 -18.97
N PRO A 180 39.02 -8.76 -18.61
CA PRO A 180 37.69 -8.85 -19.18
C PRO A 180 37.69 -8.48 -20.66
N THR A 181 36.93 -9.24 -21.45
CA THR A 181 36.74 -8.96 -22.89
C THR A 181 35.78 -7.79 -23.11
N LEU A 182 35.84 -7.14 -24.27
CA LEU A 182 34.90 -6.07 -24.61
C LEU A 182 33.44 -6.55 -24.54
N THR A 183 33.17 -7.79 -24.95
CA THR A 183 31.82 -8.38 -24.87
C THR A 183 31.35 -8.49 -23.42
N ALA A 184 32.21 -8.91 -22.49
CA ALA A 184 31.90 -8.96 -21.07
C ALA A 184 31.64 -7.56 -20.49
N ILE A 185 32.47 -6.58 -20.85
CA ILE A 185 32.27 -5.17 -20.47
C ILE A 185 30.94 -4.64 -21.02
N HIS A 186 30.59 -4.96 -22.26
CA HIS A 186 29.31 -4.53 -22.85
C HIS A 186 28.12 -5.13 -22.10
N GLN A 187 28.17 -6.42 -21.76
CA GLN A 187 27.12 -7.07 -20.98
C GLN A 187 26.98 -6.47 -19.58
N ALA A 188 28.10 -6.18 -18.91
CA ALA A 188 28.13 -5.52 -17.61
C ALA A 188 27.54 -4.10 -17.68
N HIS A 189 27.91 -3.32 -18.71
CA HIS A 189 27.36 -1.99 -18.98
C HIS A 189 25.84 -2.02 -19.14
N MET A 190 25.31 -2.92 -19.98
CA MET A 190 23.87 -3.07 -20.19
C MET A 190 23.14 -3.43 -18.89
N ARG A 191 23.64 -4.44 -18.16
CA ARG A 191 23.07 -4.89 -16.89
C ARG A 191 23.04 -3.77 -15.85
N LEU A 192 24.16 -3.06 -15.66
CA LEU A 192 24.26 -1.98 -14.68
C LEU A 192 23.37 -0.79 -15.06
N SER A 193 23.36 -0.42 -16.34
CA SER A 193 22.49 0.65 -16.84
C SER A 193 21.02 0.34 -16.59
N GLU A 194 20.59 -0.90 -16.86
CA GLU A 194 19.22 -1.33 -16.61
C GLU A 194 18.86 -1.27 -15.12
N LEU A 195 19.70 -1.82 -14.24
CA LEU A 195 19.45 -1.83 -12.79
C LEU A 195 19.39 -0.41 -12.20
N LEU A 196 20.27 0.49 -12.65
CA LEU A 196 20.28 1.89 -12.25
C LEU A 196 19.03 2.64 -12.76
N LEU A 197 18.62 2.40 -14.01
CA LEU A 197 17.38 2.97 -14.56
C LEU A 197 16.14 2.46 -13.83
N GLN A 198 16.08 1.18 -13.48
CA GLN A 198 15.00 0.64 -12.64
C GLN A 198 14.98 1.33 -11.26
N GLY A 199 16.15 1.64 -10.69
CA GLY A 199 16.26 2.43 -9.46
C GLY A 199 15.67 3.84 -9.61
N LEU A 200 15.95 4.51 -10.74
CA LEU A 200 15.40 5.83 -11.07
C LEU A 200 13.87 5.80 -11.20
N LEU A 201 13.31 4.83 -11.92
CA LEU A 201 11.86 4.68 -12.07
C LEU A 201 11.16 4.44 -10.73
N LYS A 202 11.78 3.63 -9.85
CA LYS A 202 11.28 3.42 -8.48
C LYS A 202 11.29 4.73 -7.68
N LEU A 203 12.33 5.55 -7.82
CA LEU A 203 12.40 6.87 -7.18
C LEU A 203 11.32 7.83 -7.67
N ASP A 204 11.07 7.87 -8.98
CA ASP A 204 10.03 8.71 -9.58
C ASP A 204 8.62 8.28 -9.19
N SER A 205 8.41 7.00 -8.89
CA SER A 205 7.13 6.49 -8.40
C SER A 205 6.78 6.94 -6.97
N ILE A 206 7.73 7.52 -6.23
CA ILE A 206 7.50 8.00 -4.87
C ILE A 206 6.89 9.40 -4.92
N ASP A 207 5.59 9.48 -4.69
CA ASP A 207 4.91 10.74 -4.47
C ASP A 207 5.27 11.32 -3.09
N VAL A 208 5.71 12.58 -3.08
CA VAL A 208 6.11 13.27 -1.85
C VAL A 208 5.26 14.54 -1.71
N PRO A 209 4.32 14.58 -0.75
CA PRO A 209 3.45 15.73 -0.53
C PRO A 209 4.21 17.05 -0.34
N SER A 210 3.64 18.15 -0.84
CA SER A 210 4.22 19.51 -0.76
C SER A 210 4.71 19.98 0.64
N PRO A 211 4.15 19.59 1.79
CA PRO A 211 4.74 19.97 3.08
C PRO A 211 6.04 19.24 3.45
N PHE A 212 6.35 18.09 2.84
CA PHE A 212 7.45 17.21 3.24
C PHE A 212 8.78 17.55 2.55
N THR A 213 9.44 18.59 3.07
CA THR A 213 10.67 19.15 2.48
C THR A 213 11.87 18.21 2.63
N LYS A 214 12.01 17.50 3.77
CA LYS A 214 13.13 16.58 4.01
C LYS A 214 13.03 15.37 3.07
N SER A 215 11.83 14.81 2.90
CA SER A 215 11.60 13.70 1.98
C SER A 215 11.89 14.06 0.53
N ARG A 216 11.54 15.28 0.08
CA ARG A 216 11.90 15.76 -1.26
C ARG A 216 13.41 15.92 -1.43
N ALA A 217 14.08 16.46 -0.41
CA ALA A 217 15.53 16.59 -0.42
C ALA A 217 16.21 15.21 -0.51
N ALA A 218 15.76 14.24 0.30
CA ALA A 218 16.24 12.86 0.25
C ALA A 218 16.00 12.20 -1.11
N ARG A 219 14.81 12.37 -1.71
CA ARG A 219 14.51 11.86 -3.06
C ARG A 219 15.44 12.47 -4.11
N LYS A 220 15.66 13.79 -4.05
CA LYS A 220 16.54 14.51 -4.98
C LYS A 220 17.99 14.08 -4.85
N GLU A 221 18.48 13.88 -3.63
CA GLU A 221 19.83 13.38 -3.37
C GLU A 221 20.00 11.97 -3.96
N ALA A 222 19.04 11.09 -3.74
CA ALA A 222 19.07 9.74 -4.30
C ALA A 222 19.03 9.72 -5.83
N VAL A 223 18.16 10.54 -6.45
CA VAL A 223 18.13 10.71 -7.91
C VAL A 223 19.49 11.17 -8.43
N ARG A 224 20.12 12.14 -7.76
CA ARG A 224 21.44 12.64 -8.14
C ARG A 224 22.51 11.54 -8.04
N LYS A 225 22.46 10.69 -7.02
CA LYS A 225 23.37 9.54 -6.87
C LYS A 225 23.22 8.55 -8.02
N VAL A 226 22.00 8.16 -8.37
CA VAL A 226 21.73 7.25 -9.52
C VAL A 226 22.24 7.85 -10.82
N GLN A 227 21.94 9.13 -11.07
CA GLN A 227 22.39 9.83 -12.27
C GLN A 227 23.92 9.90 -12.36
N ASN A 228 24.60 10.16 -11.24
CA ASN A 228 26.06 10.13 -11.20
C ASN A 228 26.63 8.75 -11.52
N ALA A 229 26.07 7.68 -10.96
CA ALA A 229 26.49 6.31 -11.24
C ALA A 229 26.28 5.94 -12.72
N LEU A 230 25.13 6.30 -13.31
CA LEU A 230 24.87 6.14 -14.75
C LEU A 230 25.90 6.87 -15.61
N ASN A 231 26.17 8.13 -15.30
CA ASN A 231 27.16 8.93 -16.03
C ASN A 231 28.56 8.29 -15.99
N VAL A 232 28.94 7.74 -14.84
CA VAL A 232 30.21 7.03 -14.66
C VAL A 232 30.28 5.78 -15.52
N VAL A 233 29.25 4.93 -15.45
CA VAL A 233 29.16 3.67 -16.22
C VAL A 233 29.18 3.96 -17.73
N ASP A 234 28.42 4.95 -18.19
CA ASP A 234 28.38 5.37 -19.60
C ASP A 234 29.72 5.96 -20.08
N ALA A 235 30.38 6.77 -19.25
CA ALA A 235 31.67 7.34 -19.60
C ALA A 235 32.75 6.27 -19.72
N ALA A 236 32.79 5.30 -18.80
CA ALA A 236 33.72 4.18 -18.84
C ALA A 236 33.48 3.30 -20.07
N TRP A 237 32.22 2.96 -20.37
CA TRP A 237 31.87 2.22 -21.57
C TRP A 237 32.29 2.93 -22.87
N LYS A 238 32.05 4.23 -22.98
CA LYS A 238 32.48 5.03 -24.14
C LYS A 238 33.99 4.94 -24.35
N LYS A 239 34.80 5.04 -23.27
CA LYS A 239 36.26 4.88 -23.34
C LYS A 239 36.66 3.51 -23.87
N ALA A 240 36.11 2.43 -23.31
CA ALA A 240 36.40 1.06 -23.73
C ALA A 240 36.05 0.82 -25.21
N LYS A 241 34.89 1.30 -25.65
CA LYS A 241 34.43 1.20 -27.04
C LYS A 241 35.33 1.97 -28.00
N SER A 242 35.74 3.19 -27.64
CA SER A 242 36.66 4.00 -28.47
C SER A 242 38.04 3.36 -28.61
N ALA A 243 38.60 2.81 -27.52
CA ALA A 243 39.90 2.13 -27.54
C ALA A 243 39.87 0.86 -28.42
N HIS A 244 38.74 0.15 -28.43
CA HIS A 244 38.58 -1.00 -29.32
C HIS A 244 38.57 -0.60 -30.80
N GLY A 245 37.82 0.45 -31.14
CA GLY A 245 37.69 0.93 -32.52
C GLY A 245 38.96 1.58 -33.09
N GLN A 246 39.94 1.96 -32.26
CA GLN A 246 41.25 2.44 -32.71
C GLN A 246 42.27 1.30 -32.92
N ALA A 247 41.99 0.11 -32.39
CA ALA A 247 42.90 -1.05 -32.43
C ALA A 247 42.48 -2.13 -33.46
N SER A 248 41.42 -1.88 -34.24
CA SER A 248 40.97 -2.68 -35.39
C SER A 248 41.14 -1.91 -36.67
#